data_AF-A0A1I2BBM7-F1
#
_entry.id   AF-A0A1I2BBM7-F1
#
_cell.length_a   1.000
_cell.length_b   1.000
_cell.length_c   1.000
_cell.angle_alpha   90.00
_cell.angle_beta   90.00
_cell.angle_gamma   90.00
#
_symmetry.space_group_name_H-M   'P 1'
#
loop_
_entity.id
_entity.type
_entity.pdbx_description
1 polymer ?
#
loop_
_entity_poly.entity_id
_entity_poly.type
_entity_poly.pdbx_seq_one_letter_code
_entity_poly.pdbx_strand_id
1 'polypeptide(L)'
;MKNYILLLVLILVLKVISTANAQTNATVNFLAINSAELQQTFSYKEKVRVQITNINRFIYKVTEEKTETDFNVTVPSILSAIKLPSFLTTQLPNAATPNANPKFVNATKTAAQLQADFDKDLQVLIKAHSVINKAIEKHNNAVQLSKDCNATFAVIESNVKGELFPFLGGNNTIPDLATTMSRLVEGKAELVNKIGDEIEEILKAWEKQSLIEFRSSVITDDDLLARYNNDLDILKGKLQTANRADINTIRSNIIVKEKQIRDQSRIIKQNEDDFQGTNKANEAILEKVKSIMAEINKYKEDGNFFKLVDDIRKVNVSNYTYYSETVVMKKDEYKFNISATADGPLVCNKPNEQKLEVVLRTKGGVKLDFSTGAFYMVGNNDFLGESYYYKPISETESSIATSEKGKGGLLGIGALMHIYKRSPANFKVGLAVGVSSTVSFDALNLHLGPSFIFGDKDRFCFSLGITGREAVLLNTDYQVGTIYDPKLLPEAVPTYKVFPKFGCFFSLTYSVSRFNK
;
A
#
# COMPACT_ATOMS: atom_id res chain seq x y z
N MET A 1 31.60 39.05 -18.81
CA MET A 1 30.16 39.26 -18.45
C MET A 1 29.19 38.36 -19.21
N LYS A 2 29.05 38.42 -20.55
CA LYS A 2 28.00 37.68 -21.29
C LYS A 2 27.83 36.18 -20.91
N ASN A 3 28.92 35.42 -20.75
CA ASN A 3 28.84 33.99 -20.40
C ASN A 3 28.23 33.71 -19.01
N TYR A 4 28.39 34.62 -18.04
CA TYR A 4 27.80 34.47 -16.70
C TYR A 4 26.29 34.66 -16.72
N ILE A 5 25.76 35.55 -17.57
CA ILE A 5 24.32 35.76 -17.72
C ILE A 5 23.66 34.50 -18.30
N LEU A 6 24.26 33.90 -19.34
CA LEU A 6 23.76 32.67 -19.94
C LEU A 6 23.76 31.51 -18.93
N LEU A 7 24.83 31.35 -18.15
CA LEU A 7 24.91 30.33 -17.09
C LEU A 7 23.86 30.54 -15.99
N LEU A 8 23.62 31.79 -15.58
CA LEU A 8 22.66 32.13 -14.53
C LEU A 8 21.21 31.91 -15.00
N VAL A 9 20.90 32.25 -16.25
CA VAL A 9 19.61 31.90 -16.90
C VAL A 9 19.45 30.39 -17.03
N LEU A 10 20.49 29.66 -17.43
CA LEU A 10 20.45 28.19 -17.53
C LEU A 10 20.21 27.54 -16.14
N ILE A 11 20.87 28.02 -15.09
CA ILE A 11 20.66 27.54 -13.71
C ILE A 11 19.24 27.85 -13.22
N LEU A 12 18.69 29.03 -13.54
CA LEU A 12 17.30 29.37 -13.23
C LEU A 12 16.31 28.45 -13.95
N VAL A 13 16.51 28.23 -15.26
CA VAL A 13 15.67 27.32 -16.07
C VAL A 13 15.76 25.88 -15.56
N LEU A 14 16.96 25.38 -15.24
CA LEU A 14 17.15 24.03 -14.69
C LEU A 14 16.51 23.86 -13.31
N LYS A 15 16.55 24.89 -12.43
CA LYS A 15 15.82 24.88 -11.15
C LYS A 15 14.31 24.88 -11.33
N VAL A 16 13.78 25.59 -12.33
CA VAL A 16 12.34 25.57 -12.67
C VAL A 16 11.91 24.22 -13.25
N ILE A 17 12.76 23.55 -14.03
CA ILE A 17 12.47 22.22 -14.59
C ILE A 17 12.56 21.12 -13.52
N SER A 18 13.55 21.14 -12.61
CA SER A 18 13.67 20.10 -11.58
C SER A 18 12.55 20.14 -10.54
N THR A 19 12.09 21.36 -10.17
CA THR A 19 10.95 21.54 -9.26
C THR A 19 9.62 21.12 -9.89
N ALA A 20 9.45 21.23 -11.20
CA ALA A 20 8.22 20.86 -11.91
C ALA A 20 7.90 19.34 -11.91
N ASN A 21 8.86 18.49 -11.54
CA ASN A 21 8.67 17.04 -11.44
C ASN A 21 8.65 16.49 -10.02
N ALA A 22 8.91 17.32 -9.00
CA ALA A 22 8.77 16.92 -7.61
C ALA A 22 7.31 16.53 -7.30
N GLN A 23 7.13 15.47 -6.53
CA GLN A 23 5.82 15.01 -6.07
C GLN A 23 5.70 15.29 -4.58
N THR A 24 4.69 16.08 -4.22
CA THR A 24 4.41 16.43 -2.82
C THR A 24 3.52 15.36 -2.19
N ASN A 25 3.79 14.99 -0.94
CA ASN A 25 2.92 14.09 -0.19
C ASN A 25 2.03 14.92 0.75
N ALA A 26 0.71 14.76 0.65
CA ALA A 26 -0.26 15.22 1.64
C ALA A 26 -0.29 14.20 2.78
N THR A 27 0.53 14.43 3.81
CA THR A 27 0.71 13.47 4.91
C THR A 27 -0.46 13.55 5.89
N VAL A 28 -0.94 12.39 6.33
CA VAL A 28 -1.93 12.20 7.40
C VAL A 28 -1.42 11.13 8.36
N ASN A 29 -1.53 11.34 9.67
CA ASN A 29 -1.19 10.30 10.67
C ASN A 29 -2.43 9.49 11.07
N PHE A 30 -2.46 8.20 10.73
CA PHE A 30 -3.60 7.32 11.00
C PHE A 30 -3.95 7.18 12.49
N LEU A 31 -2.94 7.26 13.37
CA LEU A 31 -3.12 7.10 14.81
C LEU A 31 -3.52 8.40 15.53
N ALA A 32 -3.31 9.55 14.88
CA ALA A 32 -3.49 10.88 15.44
C ALA A 32 -4.13 11.81 14.41
N ILE A 33 -5.31 11.42 13.91
CA ILE A 33 -6.03 12.10 12.82
C ILE A 33 -6.33 13.55 13.22
N ASN A 34 -5.69 14.49 12.54
CA ASN A 34 -5.91 15.92 12.71
C ASN A 34 -6.78 16.46 11.57
N SER A 35 -7.85 17.19 11.89
CA SER A 35 -8.75 17.79 10.89
C SER A 35 -8.04 18.74 9.92
N ALA A 36 -6.93 19.37 10.33
CA ALA A 36 -6.09 20.18 9.45
C ALA A 36 -5.27 19.33 8.45
N GLU A 37 -4.86 18.11 8.82
CA GLU A 37 -4.20 17.17 7.89
C GLU A 37 -5.20 16.62 6.86
N LEU A 38 -6.49 16.55 7.21
CA LEU A 38 -7.55 16.16 6.28
C LEU A 38 -7.93 17.27 5.27
N GLN A 39 -7.52 18.52 5.46
CA GLN A 39 -7.87 19.64 4.58
C GLN A 39 -6.63 20.44 4.13
N GLN A 40 -6.01 20.02 3.04
CA GLN A 40 -4.73 20.58 2.57
C GLN A 40 -4.88 21.34 1.24
N THR A 41 -4.01 22.32 0.98
CA THR A 41 -4.10 23.17 -0.23
C THR A 41 -2.78 23.23 -1.01
N PHE A 42 -2.84 22.78 -2.26
CA PHE A 42 -1.69 22.61 -3.17
C PHE A 42 -1.81 23.47 -4.42
N SER A 43 -0.68 23.72 -5.07
CA SER A 43 -0.57 24.67 -6.18
C SER A 43 -1.10 24.07 -7.49
N TYR A 44 -1.67 24.88 -8.37
CA TYR A 44 -2.13 24.41 -9.68
C TYR A 44 -0.99 23.75 -10.49
N LYS A 45 -1.30 22.57 -11.06
CA LYS A 45 -0.36 21.64 -11.73
C LYS A 45 0.66 20.94 -10.83
N GLU A 46 0.67 21.15 -9.52
CA GLU A 46 1.49 20.37 -8.58
C GLU A 46 1.09 18.89 -8.63
N LYS A 47 2.07 17.97 -8.53
CA LYS A 47 1.81 16.52 -8.44
C LYS A 47 1.71 16.15 -6.97
N VAL A 48 0.56 15.65 -6.53
CA VAL A 48 0.27 15.39 -5.13
C VAL A 48 -0.28 13.97 -4.97
N ARG A 49 0.09 13.29 -3.89
CA ARG A 49 -0.59 12.07 -3.42
C ARG A 49 -0.85 12.17 -1.93
N VAL A 50 -1.88 11.51 -1.43
CA VAL A 50 -2.09 11.31 0.01
C VAL A 50 -1.08 10.27 0.50
N GLN A 51 -0.42 10.56 1.62
CA GLN A 51 0.42 9.62 2.34
C GLN A 51 -0.16 9.41 3.74
N ILE A 52 -0.81 8.28 3.99
CA ILE A 52 -1.23 7.91 5.34
C ILE A 52 -0.06 7.18 6.01
N THR A 53 0.38 7.67 7.16
CA THR A 53 1.45 7.07 7.97
C THR A 53 0.88 6.38 9.20
N ASN A 54 1.60 5.37 9.71
CA ASN A 54 1.19 4.53 10.85
C ASN A 54 -0.13 3.75 10.63
N ILE A 55 -0.51 3.51 9.37
CA ILE A 55 -1.64 2.65 9.03
C ILE A 55 -1.16 1.20 8.92
N ASN A 56 -1.44 0.37 9.92
CA ASN A 56 -0.92 -0.98 9.99
C ASN A 56 -1.64 -1.92 8.99
N ARG A 57 -1.11 -2.06 7.77
CA ARG A 57 -1.68 -2.88 6.69
C ARG A 57 -1.54 -4.40 6.90
N PHE A 58 -0.91 -4.82 8.00
CA PHE A 58 -0.97 -6.21 8.48
C PHE A 58 -2.31 -6.52 9.17
N ILE A 59 -2.99 -5.48 9.67
CA ILE A 59 -4.29 -5.55 10.35
C ILE A 59 -5.41 -5.06 9.43
N TYR A 60 -5.19 -3.93 8.74
CA TYR A 60 -6.21 -3.24 7.96
C TYR A 60 -6.03 -3.44 6.46
N LYS A 61 -7.08 -3.93 5.80
CA LYS A 61 -7.28 -3.80 4.36
C LYS A 61 -7.70 -2.37 4.05
N VAL A 62 -6.98 -1.70 3.14
CA VAL A 62 -7.24 -0.30 2.77
C VAL A 62 -7.92 -0.25 1.41
N THR A 63 -9.02 0.50 1.32
CA THR A 63 -9.72 0.84 0.08
C THR A 63 -9.81 2.35 -0.08
N GLU A 64 -9.78 2.81 -1.34
CA GLU A 64 -9.82 4.23 -1.69
C GLU A 64 -10.87 4.46 -2.77
N GLU A 65 -11.70 5.50 -2.57
CA GLU A 65 -12.54 6.09 -3.60
C GLU A 65 -12.14 7.56 -3.77
N LYS A 66 -11.71 7.93 -4.99
CA LYS A 66 -11.36 9.30 -5.35
C LYS A 66 -12.51 9.96 -6.11
N THR A 67 -12.98 11.09 -5.61
CA THR A 67 -13.87 12.01 -6.33
C THR A 67 -13.09 13.26 -6.74
N GLU A 68 -13.02 13.54 -8.05
CA GLU A 68 -12.47 14.80 -8.57
C GLU A 68 -13.61 15.77 -8.90
N THR A 69 -13.61 16.97 -8.33
CA THR A 69 -14.63 18.00 -8.63
C THR A 69 -14.01 19.25 -9.24
N ASP A 70 -14.51 19.62 -10.42
CA ASP A 70 -14.27 20.90 -11.06
C ASP A 70 -15.54 21.73 -10.91
N PHE A 71 -15.52 22.79 -10.12
CA PHE A 71 -16.73 23.59 -9.91
C PHE A 71 -16.94 24.46 -11.16
N ASN A 72 -18.15 24.51 -11.72
CA ASN A 72 -18.60 25.61 -12.61
C ASN A 72 -17.84 25.82 -13.95
N VAL A 73 -17.06 24.82 -14.39
CA VAL A 73 -16.37 24.79 -15.71
C VAL A 73 -17.24 24.26 -16.86
N THR A 74 -18.49 23.89 -16.62
CA THR A 74 -19.43 23.53 -17.70
C THR A 74 -19.71 24.75 -18.55
N VAL A 75 -18.90 24.89 -19.59
CA VAL A 75 -19.12 25.84 -20.68
C VAL A 75 -20.53 25.57 -21.22
N PRO A 76 -21.43 26.58 -21.26
CA PRO A 76 -22.79 26.38 -21.77
C PRO A 76 -22.76 25.73 -23.16
N SER A 77 -23.71 24.84 -23.43
CA SER A 77 -23.74 23.93 -24.59
C SER A 77 -23.59 24.62 -25.95
N ILE A 78 -23.87 25.93 -26.02
CA ILE A 78 -23.62 26.81 -27.17
C ILE A 78 -22.14 26.91 -27.60
N LEU A 79 -21.18 26.50 -26.75
CA LEU A 79 -19.72 26.66 -27.00
C LEU A 79 -18.96 25.34 -27.25
N SER A 80 -19.59 24.16 -27.15
CA SER A 80 -18.91 22.86 -27.22
C SER A 80 -18.70 22.26 -28.63
N ALA A 81 -18.90 23.04 -29.69
CA ALA A 81 -19.02 22.56 -31.07
C ALA A 81 -17.70 22.25 -31.81
N ILE A 82 -16.54 22.22 -31.14
CA ILE A 82 -15.21 22.15 -31.78
C ILE A 82 -14.35 21.05 -31.12
N LYS A 83 -13.83 20.09 -31.92
CA LYS A 83 -12.92 19.00 -31.46
C LYS A 83 -11.85 18.66 -32.51
N LEU A 84 -10.69 18.18 -32.05
CA LEU A 84 -9.58 17.64 -32.84
C LEU A 84 -8.98 16.37 -32.16
N PRO A 85 -8.35 15.42 -32.89
CA PRO A 85 -7.95 14.10 -32.38
C PRO A 85 -6.43 13.89 -32.17
N SER A 86 -6.04 12.76 -31.55
CA SER A 86 -4.65 12.33 -31.32
C SER A 86 -4.51 10.79 -31.20
N PHE A 87 -3.27 10.26 -31.24
CA PHE A 87 -2.96 8.81 -31.27
C PHE A 87 -1.79 8.40 -30.33
N LEU A 88 -1.58 7.08 -30.16
CA LEU A 88 -0.80 6.39 -29.10
C LEU A 88 0.39 5.53 -29.61
N THR A 89 1.25 5.05 -28.69
CA THR A 89 2.42 4.16 -28.92
C THR A 89 2.59 3.08 -27.82
N THR A 90 3.36 2.00 -28.09
CA THR A 90 3.61 0.84 -27.17
C THR A 90 5.03 0.24 -27.30
N GLN A 91 5.43 -0.70 -26.40
CA GLN A 91 6.84 -1.10 -26.09
C GLN A 91 7.17 -2.64 -26.05
N LEU A 92 8.45 -2.96 -25.75
CA LEU A 92 9.19 -4.26 -25.75
C LEU A 92 8.85 -5.28 -24.62
N PRO A 93 9.41 -6.53 -24.66
CA PRO A 93 10.16 -7.09 -23.50
C PRO A 93 11.36 -8.08 -23.81
N ASN A 94 11.89 -8.81 -22.79
CA ASN A 94 13.27 -9.39 -22.67
C ASN A 94 13.38 -10.82 -21.98
N ALA A 95 14.62 -11.39 -21.93
CA ALA A 95 15.20 -12.39 -20.96
C ALA A 95 14.98 -13.93 -21.22
N ALA A 96 15.69 -14.95 -20.65
CA ALA A 96 16.74 -15.11 -19.59
C ALA A 96 17.58 -16.44 -19.72
N THR A 97 18.40 -16.85 -18.72
CA THR A 97 19.28 -18.08 -18.66
C THR A 97 19.23 -18.89 -17.31
N PRO A 98 19.72 -20.16 -17.22
CA PRO A 98 19.69 -21.01 -15.99
C PRO A 98 21.04 -21.55 -15.42
N ASN A 99 20.97 -22.29 -14.27
CA ASN A 99 22.06 -22.72 -13.35
C ASN A 99 22.43 -24.24 -13.37
N ALA A 100 23.40 -24.67 -12.52
CA ALA A 100 23.90 -26.07 -12.35
C ALA A 100 24.05 -26.55 -10.86
N ASN A 101 24.33 -27.86 -10.64
CA ASN A 101 24.40 -28.63 -9.36
C ASN A 101 25.82 -29.22 -9.05
N PRO A 102 26.10 -29.72 -7.81
CA PRO A 102 26.81 -31.01 -7.60
C PRO A 102 26.45 -31.85 -6.30
N LYS A 103 27.21 -32.93 -5.96
CA LYS A 103 26.90 -34.04 -4.98
C LYS A 103 28.12 -34.69 -4.22
N PHE A 104 27.82 -35.58 -3.22
CA PHE A 104 28.64 -36.66 -2.53
C PHE A 104 29.62 -36.27 -1.37
N VAL A 105 30.23 -37.12 -0.49
CA VAL A 105 30.55 -38.59 -0.35
C VAL A 105 30.47 -39.08 1.15
N ASN A 106 30.73 -40.36 1.53
CA ASN A 106 30.61 -40.96 2.92
C ASN A 106 31.71 -42.03 3.31
N ALA A 107 31.87 -42.44 4.61
CA ALA A 107 32.82 -43.50 5.12
C ALA A 107 32.46 -44.15 6.52
N THR A 108 33.07 -45.29 6.92
CA THR A 108 32.61 -46.26 7.99
C THR A 108 33.37 -46.28 9.36
N LYS A 109 32.75 -46.79 10.47
CA LYS A 109 33.22 -46.70 11.90
C LYS A 109 32.92 -47.96 12.79
N THR A 110 33.40 -48.03 14.06
CA THR A 110 33.19 -49.17 15.02
C THR A 110 32.03 -48.96 16.03
N ALA A 111 31.56 -50.00 16.76
CA ALA A 111 30.37 -49.91 17.63
C ALA A 111 30.47 -48.85 18.75
N ALA A 112 31.56 -48.83 19.54
CA ALA A 112 31.74 -47.80 20.57
C ALA A 112 31.92 -46.39 20.00
N GLN A 113 32.50 -46.27 18.80
CA GLN A 113 32.57 -45.00 18.06
C GLN A 113 31.18 -44.56 17.57
N LEU A 114 30.39 -45.50 17.04
CA LEU A 114 29.01 -45.29 16.62
C LEU A 114 28.12 -44.86 17.79
N GLN A 115 28.28 -45.43 18.99
CA GLN A 115 27.56 -44.96 20.19
C GLN A 115 27.99 -43.54 20.60
N ALA A 116 29.29 -43.23 20.58
CA ALA A 116 29.79 -41.89 20.92
C ALA A 116 29.38 -40.83 19.88
N ASP A 117 29.34 -41.19 18.60
CA ASP A 117 28.80 -40.35 17.53
C ASP A 117 27.29 -40.19 17.68
N PHE A 118 26.54 -41.26 17.96
CA PHE A 118 25.10 -41.19 18.26
C PHE A 118 24.78 -40.24 19.40
N ASP A 119 25.46 -40.36 20.55
CA ASP A 119 25.21 -39.49 21.71
C ASP A 119 25.51 -38.01 21.39
N LYS A 120 26.59 -37.77 20.64
CA LYS A 120 26.99 -36.45 20.16
C LYS A 120 25.96 -35.87 19.18
N ASP A 121 25.53 -36.66 18.21
CA ASP A 121 24.62 -36.25 17.15
C ASP A 121 23.21 -36.04 17.71
N LEU A 122 22.75 -36.89 18.65
CA LEU A 122 21.54 -36.69 19.45
C LEU A 122 21.57 -35.36 20.23
N GLN A 123 22.70 -35.02 20.85
CA GLN A 123 22.88 -33.74 21.54
C GLN A 123 22.85 -32.54 20.57
N VAL A 124 23.32 -32.69 19.34
CA VAL A 124 23.21 -31.64 18.31
C VAL A 124 21.77 -31.53 17.82
N LEU A 125 21.05 -32.64 17.61
CA LEU A 125 19.64 -32.67 17.22
C LEU A 125 18.75 -31.99 18.27
N ILE A 126 18.91 -32.34 19.55
CA ILE A 126 18.17 -31.71 20.67
C ILE A 126 18.41 -30.20 20.70
N LYS A 127 19.67 -29.76 20.54
CA LYS A 127 20.02 -28.33 20.50
C LYS A 127 19.44 -27.63 19.26
N ALA A 128 19.45 -28.27 18.09
CA ALA A 128 18.89 -27.71 16.87
C ALA A 128 17.36 -27.58 16.96
N HIS A 129 16.66 -28.61 17.46
CA HIS A 129 15.22 -28.57 17.73
C HIS A 129 14.85 -27.47 18.74
N SER A 130 15.60 -27.34 19.85
CA SER A 130 15.40 -26.26 20.82
C SER A 130 15.54 -24.86 20.21
N VAL A 131 16.51 -24.67 19.30
CA VAL A 131 16.68 -23.40 18.56
C VAL A 131 15.49 -23.13 17.62
N ILE A 132 14.96 -24.15 16.94
CA ILE A 132 13.76 -24.01 16.10
C ILE A 132 12.55 -23.60 16.94
N ASN A 133 12.28 -24.29 18.05
CA ASN A 133 11.12 -23.97 18.90
C ASN A 133 11.23 -22.57 19.52
N LYS A 134 12.45 -22.15 19.91
CA LYS A 134 12.70 -20.79 20.36
C LYS A 134 12.54 -19.76 19.23
N ALA A 135 12.92 -20.08 17.99
CA ALA A 135 12.66 -19.21 16.84
C ALA A 135 11.15 -19.04 16.59
N ILE A 136 10.36 -20.10 16.75
CA ILE A 136 8.89 -20.08 16.63
C ILE A 136 8.26 -19.22 17.75
N GLU A 137 8.71 -19.37 19.01
CA GLU A 137 8.30 -18.52 20.14
C GLU A 137 8.59 -17.04 19.84
N LYS A 138 9.83 -16.72 19.46
CA LYS A 138 10.27 -15.35 19.15
C LYS A 138 9.55 -14.76 17.93
N HIS A 139 9.25 -15.59 16.94
CA HIS A 139 8.40 -15.20 15.82
C HIS A 139 6.96 -14.86 16.25
N ASN A 140 6.32 -15.72 17.06
CA ASN A 140 4.97 -15.48 17.54
C ASN A 140 4.87 -14.18 18.38
N ASN A 141 5.86 -13.92 19.24
CA ASN A 141 5.96 -12.67 19.99
C ASN A 141 6.14 -11.47 19.04
N ALA A 142 7.01 -11.56 18.04
CA ALA A 142 7.18 -10.50 17.03
C ALA A 142 5.90 -10.25 16.21
N VAL A 143 5.12 -11.28 15.88
CA VAL A 143 3.81 -11.15 15.21
C VAL A 143 2.73 -10.57 16.13
N GLN A 144 2.79 -10.83 17.44
CA GLN A 144 1.91 -10.19 18.40
C GLN A 144 2.24 -8.70 18.54
N LEU A 145 3.53 -8.35 18.61
CA LEU A 145 4.00 -6.96 18.64
C LEU A 145 3.69 -6.21 17.35
N SER A 146 3.76 -6.86 16.18
CA SER A 146 3.37 -6.25 14.90
C SER A 146 1.85 -6.10 14.71
N LYS A 147 1.04 -6.69 15.61
CA LYS A 147 -0.42 -6.49 15.69
C LYS A 147 -0.84 -5.39 16.65
N ASP A 148 0.09 -4.65 17.27
CA ASP A 148 -0.27 -3.43 18.00
C ASP A 148 -0.83 -2.40 17.01
N CYS A 149 -2.03 -1.92 17.28
CA CYS A 149 -2.74 -0.94 16.47
C CYS A 149 -2.73 0.47 17.09
N ASN A 150 -2.12 0.64 18.26
CA ASN A 150 -1.94 1.91 18.96
C ASN A 150 -0.49 2.44 18.85
N ALA A 151 0.47 1.59 18.49
CA ALA A 151 1.88 1.95 18.32
C ALA A 151 2.21 2.46 16.89
N THR A 152 3.10 3.44 16.81
CA THR A 152 3.66 3.90 15.52
C THR A 152 4.61 2.85 14.93
N PHE A 153 4.90 2.94 13.62
CA PHE A 153 5.83 2.01 12.97
C PHE A 153 7.19 1.94 13.68
N ALA A 154 7.74 3.09 14.10
CA ALA A 154 9.04 3.14 14.77
C ALA A 154 9.05 2.40 16.12
N VAL A 155 7.94 2.45 16.88
CA VAL A 155 7.78 1.71 18.13
C VAL A 155 7.65 0.20 17.86
N ILE A 156 6.84 -0.18 16.87
CA ILE A 156 6.67 -1.59 16.47
C ILE A 156 7.99 -2.18 15.97
N GLU A 157 8.70 -1.47 15.08
CA GLU A 157 10.00 -1.87 14.57
C GLU A 157 11.03 -2.01 15.70
N SER A 158 11.06 -1.08 16.66
CA SER A 158 11.92 -1.15 17.85
C SER A 158 11.59 -2.38 18.72
N ASN A 159 10.30 -2.65 18.97
CA ASN A 159 9.87 -3.76 19.80
C ASN A 159 10.19 -5.12 19.13
N VAL A 160 9.90 -5.26 17.83
CA VAL A 160 10.21 -6.46 17.05
C VAL A 160 11.72 -6.69 16.96
N LYS A 161 12.53 -5.65 16.75
CA LYS A 161 14.00 -5.75 16.81
C LYS A 161 14.49 -6.13 18.21
N GLY A 162 13.91 -5.56 19.26
CA GLY A 162 14.22 -5.89 20.65
C GLY A 162 13.94 -7.34 21.02
N GLU A 163 12.90 -7.96 20.47
CA GLU A 163 12.58 -9.37 20.68
C GLU A 163 13.49 -10.31 19.87
N LEU A 164 13.85 -9.93 18.63
CA LEU A 164 14.55 -10.82 17.70
C LEU A 164 16.09 -10.69 17.73
N PHE A 165 16.67 -9.51 17.95
CA PHE A 165 18.13 -9.34 17.98
C PHE A 165 18.84 -10.16 19.07
N PRO A 166 18.35 -10.24 20.32
CA PRO A 166 18.99 -11.06 21.36
C PRO A 166 18.99 -12.56 21.03
N PHE A 167 18.01 -13.03 20.26
CA PHE A 167 17.93 -14.43 19.81
C PHE A 167 18.91 -14.72 18.66
N LEU A 168 19.11 -13.78 17.74
CA LEU A 168 20.01 -13.92 16.60
C LEU A 168 21.48 -13.65 16.93
N GLY A 169 21.82 -13.37 18.20
CA GLY A 169 23.18 -13.12 18.66
C GLY A 169 23.82 -11.84 18.11
N GLY A 170 23.00 -10.89 17.67
CA GLY A 170 23.47 -9.66 17.02
C GLY A 170 23.50 -8.45 17.95
N ASN A 171 24.51 -7.60 17.74
CA ASN A 171 24.34 -6.16 18.00
C ASN A 171 23.30 -5.59 17.00
N ASN A 172 22.80 -4.37 17.23
CA ASN A 172 21.63 -3.76 16.54
C ASN A 172 21.80 -3.46 15.02
N THR A 173 22.65 -4.19 14.30
CA THR A 173 23.15 -3.90 12.95
C THR A 173 22.80 -4.96 11.90
N ILE A 174 21.96 -5.97 12.21
CA ILE A 174 21.51 -6.98 11.24
C ILE A 174 20.69 -6.30 10.12
N PRO A 175 21.15 -6.23 8.85
CA PRO A 175 20.49 -5.44 7.81
C PRO A 175 19.19 -6.05 7.29
N ASP A 176 19.09 -7.39 7.29
CA ASP A 176 17.89 -8.13 6.92
C ASP A 176 17.58 -9.17 8.01
N LEU A 177 16.71 -8.76 8.93
CA LEU A 177 16.28 -9.56 10.08
C LEU A 177 15.55 -10.84 9.65
N ALA A 178 14.70 -10.74 8.64
CA ALA A 178 13.87 -11.85 8.17
C ALA A 178 14.70 -12.91 7.45
N THR A 179 15.61 -12.52 6.55
CA THR A 179 16.50 -13.46 5.86
C THR A 179 17.54 -14.07 6.81
N THR A 180 17.93 -13.35 7.87
CA THR A 180 18.81 -13.90 8.91
C THR A 180 18.09 -14.95 9.76
N MET A 181 16.84 -14.67 10.14
CA MET A 181 15.98 -15.65 10.80
C MET A 181 15.68 -16.87 9.92
N SER A 182 15.37 -16.66 8.63
CA SER A 182 15.20 -17.71 7.61
C SER A 182 16.39 -18.67 7.62
N ARG A 183 17.60 -18.13 7.40
CA ARG A 183 18.83 -18.91 7.33
C ARG A 183 19.13 -19.67 8.62
N LEU A 184 18.79 -19.10 9.78
CA LEU A 184 18.93 -19.79 11.07
C LEU A 184 17.96 -20.97 11.17
N VAL A 185 16.68 -20.77 10.87
CA VAL A 185 15.65 -21.81 10.98
C VAL A 185 15.86 -22.91 9.93
N GLU A 186 16.06 -22.54 8.67
CA GLU A 186 16.32 -23.45 7.55
C GLU A 186 17.60 -24.25 7.79
N GLY A 187 18.71 -23.59 8.14
CA GLY A 187 19.98 -24.25 8.44
C GLY A 187 19.93 -25.16 9.68
N LYS A 188 19.02 -24.92 10.63
CA LYS A 188 18.77 -25.85 11.74
C LYS A 188 17.83 -26.99 11.36
N ALA A 189 16.85 -26.77 10.50
CA ALA A 189 15.97 -27.82 9.99
C ALA A 189 16.72 -28.80 9.07
N GLU A 190 17.57 -28.29 8.18
CA GLU A 190 18.50 -29.10 7.37
C GLU A 190 19.46 -29.91 8.26
N LEU A 191 19.98 -29.29 9.33
CA LEU A 191 20.82 -29.97 10.30
C LEU A 191 20.05 -31.08 11.06
N VAL A 192 18.79 -30.85 11.46
CA VAL A 192 17.97 -31.89 12.11
C VAL A 192 17.67 -33.05 11.17
N ASN A 193 17.29 -32.78 9.91
CA ASN A 193 17.03 -33.85 8.95
C ASN A 193 18.29 -34.65 8.66
N LYS A 194 19.41 -33.96 8.35
CA LYS A 194 20.70 -34.61 8.10
C LYS A 194 21.13 -35.47 9.29
N ILE A 195 21.05 -34.94 10.51
CA ILE A 195 21.45 -35.66 11.72
C ILE A 195 20.48 -36.79 12.07
N GLY A 196 19.19 -36.63 11.79
CA GLY A 196 18.21 -37.70 11.93
C GLY A 196 18.53 -38.89 11.03
N ASP A 197 18.84 -38.62 9.75
CA ASP A 197 19.30 -39.63 8.80
C ASP A 197 20.63 -40.28 9.26
N GLU A 198 21.60 -39.47 9.72
CA GLU A 198 22.88 -39.95 10.26
C GLU A 198 22.67 -40.83 11.51
N ILE A 199 21.76 -40.47 12.42
CA ILE A 199 21.39 -41.25 13.61
C ILE A 199 20.76 -42.59 13.23
N GLU A 200 19.85 -42.62 12.25
CA GLU A 200 19.22 -43.87 11.82
C GLU A 200 20.25 -44.84 11.20
N GLU A 201 21.16 -44.33 10.36
CA GLU A 201 22.23 -45.14 9.78
C GLU A 201 23.28 -45.57 10.82
N ILE A 202 23.62 -44.70 11.77
CA ILE A 202 24.50 -45.03 12.90
C ILE A 202 23.89 -46.13 13.76
N LEU A 203 22.58 -46.09 14.05
CA LEU A 203 21.89 -47.11 14.83
C LEU A 203 21.81 -48.45 14.09
N LYS A 204 21.51 -48.47 12.79
CA LYS A 204 21.56 -49.71 11.97
C LYS A 204 22.97 -50.31 11.95
N ALA A 205 23.99 -49.47 11.79
CA ALA A 205 25.39 -49.90 11.82
C ALA A 205 25.79 -50.42 13.20
N TRP A 206 25.34 -49.75 14.26
CA TRP A 206 25.57 -50.13 15.64
C TRP A 206 24.89 -51.46 15.97
N GLU A 207 23.61 -51.66 15.65
CA GLU A 207 22.87 -52.91 15.90
C GLU A 207 23.54 -54.10 15.18
N LYS A 208 23.92 -53.90 13.91
CA LYS A 208 24.64 -54.92 13.14
C LYS A 208 25.98 -55.27 13.78
N GLN A 209 26.74 -54.26 14.23
CA GLN A 209 28.06 -54.46 14.81
C GLN A 209 27.99 -55.02 16.24
N SER A 210 27.05 -54.56 17.06
CA SER A 210 26.82 -55.04 18.43
C SER A 210 26.29 -56.47 18.43
N LEU A 211 25.46 -56.87 17.46
CA LEU A 211 25.05 -58.26 17.26
C LEU A 211 26.23 -59.16 16.85
N ILE A 212 27.18 -58.66 16.05
CA ILE A 212 28.42 -59.39 15.71
C ILE A 212 29.30 -59.54 16.95
N GLU A 213 29.51 -58.47 17.71
CA GLU A 213 30.30 -58.47 18.94
C GLU A 213 29.68 -59.38 20.01
N PHE A 214 28.37 -59.27 20.27
CA PHE A 214 27.60 -60.13 21.16
C PHE A 214 27.67 -61.60 20.75
N ARG A 215 27.50 -61.93 19.47
CA ARG A 215 27.67 -63.32 19.01
C ARG A 215 29.09 -63.82 19.23
N SER A 216 30.11 -62.98 19.04
CA SER A 216 31.51 -63.39 19.25
C SER A 216 31.84 -63.65 20.72
N SER A 217 31.29 -62.87 21.65
CA SER A 217 31.43 -63.14 23.09
C SER A 217 30.64 -64.38 23.51
N VAL A 218 29.36 -64.48 23.13
CA VAL A 218 28.51 -65.62 23.48
C VAL A 218 29.05 -66.94 22.91
N ILE A 219 29.55 -66.99 21.67
CA ILE A 219 30.18 -68.20 21.13
C ILE A 219 31.40 -68.62 21.97
N THR A 220 32.22 -67.66 22.41
CA THR A 220 33.39 -67.94 23.27
C THR A 220 32.95 -68.45 24.63
N ASP A 221 31.88 -67.88 25.18
CA ASP A 221 31.31 -68.25 26.48
C ASP A 221 30.59 -69.62 26.44
N ASP A 222 29.91 -69.94 25.33
CA ASP A 222 29.27 -71.24 25.06
C ASP A 222 30.29 -72.35 24.84
N ASP A 223 31.40 -72.09 24.13
CA ASP A 223 32.51 -73.02 23.98
C ASP A 223 33.17 -73.34 25.34
N LEU A 224 33.30 -72.32 26.22
CA LEU A 224 33.76 -72.49 27.59
C LEU A 224 32.77 -73.33 28.42
N LEU A 225 31.47 -73.04 28.31
CA LEU A 225 30.41 -73.77 28.99
C LEU A 225 30.37 -75.24 28.55
N ALA A 226 30.47 -75.51 27.24
CA ALA A 226 30.53 -76.85 26.67
C ALA A 226 31.76 -77.64 27.16
N ARG A 227 32.94 -76.99 27.23
CA ARG A 227 34.15 -77.60 27.82
C ARG A 227 33.95 -77.94 29.29
N TYR A 228 33.34 -77.04 30.08
CA TYR A 228 33.09 -77.31 31.49
C TYR A 228 32.06 -78.43 31.72
N ASN A 229 31.03 -78.53 30.87
CA ASN A 229 30.08 -79.65 30.90
C ASN A 229 30.78 -80.98 30.56
N ASN A 230 31.61 -81.03 29.52
CA ASN A 230 32.39 -82.22 29.17
C ASN A 230 33.38 -82.62 30.29
N ASP A 231 34.08 -81.67 30.89
CA ASP A 231 34.94 -81.91 32.06
C ASP A 231 34.14 -82.48 33.25
N LEU A 232 32.93 -81.96 33.49
CA LEU A 232 32.04 -82.42 34.56
C LEU A 232 31.58 -83.87 34.32
N ASP A 233 31.23 -84.22 33.08
CA ASP A 233 30.83 -85.58 32.73
C ASP A 233 31.99 -86.57 32.84
N ILE A 234 33.20 -86.17 32.44
CA ILE A 234 34.44 -86.95 32.67
C ILE A 234 34.67 -87.17 34.17
N LEU A 235 34.48 -86.15 35.01
CA LEU A 235 34.63 -86.27 36.46
C LEU A 235 33.55 -87.15 37.09
N LYS A 236 32.29 -87.07 36.63
CA LYS A 236 31.18 -87.94 37.07
C LYS A 236 31.45 -89.40 36.69
N GLY A 237 31.94 -89.66 35.47
CA GLY A 237 32.37 -90.99 35.04
C GLY A 237 33.51 -91.55 35.91
N LYS A 238 34.54 -90.74 36.17
CA LYS A 238 35.64 -91.11 37.09
C LYS A 238 35.17 -91.40 38.51
N LEU A 239 34.16 -90.67 39.02
CA LEU A 239 33.61 -90.89 40.36
C LEU A 239 32.96 -92.28 40.50
N GLN A 240 32.34 -92.81 39.42
CA GLN A 240 31.70 -94.13 39.44
C GLN A 240 32.71 -95.28 39.55
N THR A 241 33.95 -95.09 39.08
CA THR A 241 35.02 -96.10 39.07
C THR A 241 36.11 -95.85 40.12
N ALA A 242 35.96 -94.80 40.93
CA ALA A 242 36.98 -94.36 41.89
C ALA A 242 37.11 -95.30 43.11
N ASN A 243 38.35 -95.55 43.51
CA ASN A 243 38.69 -96.17 44.78
C ASN A 243 38.44 -95.18 45.96
N ARG A 244 38.38 -95.71 47.18
CA ARG A 244 37.88 -94.95 48.36
C ARG A 244 38.72 -93.72 48.73
N ALA A 245 39.98 -93.65 48.30
CA ALA A 245 40.89 -92.54 48.55
C ALA A 245 40.60 -91.32 47.65
N ASP A 246 40.29 -91.55 46.36
CA ASP A 246 40.19 -90.47 45.37
C ASP A 246 38.80 -89.79 45.32
N ILE A 247 37.77 -90.44 45.89
CA ILE A 247 36.36 -89.98 45.88
C ILE A 247 36.21 -88.53 46.37
N ASN A 248 36.90 -88.14 47.45
CA ASN A 248 36.75 -86.80 48.02
C ASN A 248 37.35 -85.71 47.12
N THR A 249 38.49 -85.99 46.49
CA THR A 249 39.14 -85.10 45.52
C THR A 249 38.28 -84.93 44.28
N ILE A 250 37.72 -86.03 43.75
CA ILE A 250 36.84 -85.99 42.57
C ILE A 250 35.55 -85.21 42.89
N ARG A 251 34.93 -85.42 44.05
CA ARG A 251 33.75 -84.65 44.50
C ARG A 251 34.04 -83.15 44.62
N SER A 252 35.20 -82.77 45.16
CA SER A 252 35.61 -81.36 45.22
C SER A 252 35.69 -80.74 43.82
N ASN A 253 36.34 -81.43 42.88
CA ASN A 253 36.48 -80.98 41.49
C ASN A 253 35.12 -80.89 40.76
N ILE A 254 34.18 -81.80 41.04
CA ILE A 254 32.79 -81.73 40.54
C ILE A 254 32.11 -80.46 41.02
N ILE A 255 32.17 -80.15 42.32
CA ILE A 255 31.56 -78.93 42.90
C ILE A 255 32.16 -77.66 42.29
N VAL A 256 33.48 -77.64 42.05
CA VAL A 256 34.15 -76.53 41.36
C VAL A 256 33.63 -76.37 39.93
N LYS A 257 33.49 -77.47 39.16
CA LYS A 257 32.98 -77.43 37.78
C LYS A 257 31.50 -77.03 37.71
N GLU A 258 30.65 -77.55 38.59
CA GLU A 258 29.24 -77.14 38.70
C GLU A 258 29.07 -75.68 39.13
N LYS A 259 30.03 -75.12 39.88
CA LYS A 259 30.09 -73.68 40.12
C LYS A 259 30.51 -72.93 38.85
N GLN A 260 31.58 -73.33 38.18
CA GLN A 260 32.05 -72.71 36.93
C GLN A 260 30.95 -72.67 35.85
N ILE A 261 30.19 -73.76 35.69
CA ILE A 261 29.04 -73.84 34.77
C ILE A 261 27.96 -72.80 35.15
N ARG A 262 27.54 -72.74 36.42
CA ARG A 262 26.52 -71.78 36.87
C ARG A 262 26.96 -70.32 36.73
N ASP A 263 28.21 -70.03 37.10
CA ASP A 263 28.77 -68.70 36.98
C ASP A 263 28.84 -68.28 35.49
N GLN A 264 29.26 -69.19 34.60
CA GLN A 264 29.32 -68.96 33.15
C GLN A 264 27.93 -68.80 32.50
N SER A 265 26.96 -69.66 32.82
CA SER A 265 25.57 -69.50 32.33
C SER A 265 24.93 -68.21 32.81
N ARG A 266 25.30 -67.71 34.00
CA ARG A 266 24.87 -66.40 34.49
C ARG A 266 25.51 -65.26 33.70
N ILE A 267 26.78 -65.37 33.31
CA ILE A 267 27.45 -64.36 32.46
C ILE A 267 26.77 -64.27 31.10
N ILE A 268 26.51 -65.41 30.43
CA ILE A 268 25.81 -65.45 29.14
C ILE A 268 24.44 -64.77 29.23
N LYS A 269 23.63 -65.15 30.24
CA LYS A 269 22.32 -64.55 30.44
C LYS A 269 22.41 -63.04 30.73
N GLN A 270 23.36 -62.60 31.55
CA GLN A 270 23.53 -61.20 31.85
C GLN A 270 23.91 -60.40 30.59
N ASN A 271 24.81 -60.92 29.76
CA ASN A 271 25.18 -60.32 28.48
C ASN A 271 23.96 -60.21 27.54
N GLU A 272 23.06 -61.20 27.54
CA GLU A 272 21.83 -61.19 26.75
C GLU A 272 20.82 -60.15 27.27
N ASP A 273 20.57 -60.12 28.58
CA ASP A 273 19.69 -59.15 29.24
C ASP A 273 20.21 -57.70 29.01
N ASP A 274 21.53 -57.47 29.11
CA ASP A 274 22.18 -56.17 28.87
C ASP A 274 22.10 -55.75 27.38
N PHE A 275 22.27 -56.69 26.44
CA PHE A 275 22.10 -56.44 25.00
C PHE A 275 20.65 -56.06 24.66
N GLN A 276 19.67 -56.84 25.11
CA GLN A 276 18.25 -56.57 24.89
C GLN A 276 17.81 -55.24 25.52
N GLY A 277 18.31 -54.93 26.73
CA GLY A 277 18.05 -53.66 27.40
C GLY A 277 18.58 -52.46 26.61
N THR A 278 19.78 -52.58 26.04
CA THR A 278 20.40 -51.53 25.22
C THR A 278 19.67 -51.33 23.89
N ASN A 279 19.32 -52.42 23.17
CA ASN A 279 18.53 -52.34 21.94
C ASN A 279 17.20 -51.59 22.17
N LYS A 280 16.45 -51.97 23.23
CA LYS A 280 15.17 -51.34 23.57
C LYS A 280 15.30 -49.86 23.95
N ALA A 281 16.39 -49.47 24.59
CA ALA A 281 16.68 -48.06 24.89
C ALA A 281 16.94 -47.26 23.61
N ASN A 282 17.72 -47.83 22.67
CA ASN A 282 18.03 -47.22 21.38
C ASN A 282 16.79 -47.10 20.47
N GLU A 283 15.92 -48.11 20.41
CA GLU A 283 14.61 -48.04 19.75
C GLU A 283 13.76 -46.87 20.29
N ALA A 284 13.67 -46.73 21.62
CA ALA A 284 12.91 -45.66 22.26
C ALA A 284 13.48 -44.26 22.02
N ILE A 285 14.77 -44.13 21.70
CA ILE A 285 15.39 -42.86 21.27
C ILE A 285 15.14 -42.63 19.78
N LEU A 286 15.24 -43.66 18.94
CA LEU A 286 14.95 -43.57 17.50
C LEU A 286 13.52 -43.07 17.24
N GLU A 287 12.52 -43.58 17.97
CA GLU A 287 11.14 -43.10 17.84
C GLU A 287 10.97 -41.63 18.27
N LYS A 288 11.74 -41.15 19.25
CA LYS A 288 11.78 -39.71 19.60
C LYS A 288 12.43 -38.88 18.50
N VAL A 289 13.52 -39.36 17.90
CA VAL A 289 14.20 -38.70 16.77
C VAL A 289 13.26 -38.59 15.57
N LYS A 290 12.60 -39.69 15.18
CA LYS A 290 11.56 -39.69 14.13
C LYS A 290 10.43 -38.71 14.43
N SER A 291 9.93 -38.67 15.68
CA SER A 291 8.89 -37.72 16.08
C SER A 291 9.32 -36.26 15.90
N ILE A 292 10.56 -35.92 16.26
CA ILE A 292 11.12 -34.55 16.09
C ILE A 292 11.28 -34.22 14.60
N MET A 293 11.79 -35.15 13.78
CA MET A 293 11.89 -34.97 12.33
C MET A 293 10.51 -34.79 11.70
N ALA A 294 9.51 -35.58 12.10
CA ALA A 294 8.15 -35.49 11.58
C ALA A 294 7.49 -34.14 11.93
N GLU A 295 7.70 -33.63 13.16
CA GLU A 295 7.21 -32.30 13.57
C GLU A 295 7.83 -31.18 12.72
N ILE A 296 9.16 -31.20 12.54
CA ILE A 296 9.89 -30.18 11.77
C ILE A 296 9.57 -30.25 10.27
N ASN A 297 9.49 -31.45 9.69
CA ASN A 297 9.13 -31.63 8.29
C ASN A 297 7.69 -31.19 8.03
N LYS A 298 6.74 -31.56 8.90
CA LYS A 298 5.37 -31.06 8.82
C LYS A 298 5.32 -29.53 8.91
N TYR A 299 6.04 -28.92 9.85
CA TYR A 299 6.07 -27.45 9.99
C TYR A 299 6.64 -26.76 8.73
N LYS A 300 7.59 -27.41 8.04
CA LYS A 300 8.14 -26.96 6.75
C LYS A 300 7.13 -27.15 5.59
N GLU A 301 6.47 -28.31 5.52
CA GLU A 301 5.47 -28.67 4.50
C GLU A 301 4.22 -27.79 4.58
N ASP A 302 3.74 -27.48 5.79
CA ASP A 302 2.68 -26.51 6.08
C ASP A 302 3.08 -25.06 5.69
N GLY A 303 4.30 -24.83 5.20
CA GLY A 303 4.81 -23.53 4.75
C GLY A 303 5.13 -22.56 5.89
N ASN A 304 5.13 -23.00 7.15
CA ASN A 304 5.27 -22.11 8.30
C ASN A 304 6.67 -21.45 8.38
N PHE A 305 7.72 -22.04 7.82
CA PHE A 305 9.02 -21.35 7.64
C PHE A 305 8.91 -20.14 6.71
N PHE A 306 8.21 -20.27 5.56
CA PHE A 306 8.00 -19.13 4.67
C PHE A 306 7.14 -18.06 5.33
N LYS A 307 6.09 -18.46 6.05
CA LYS A 307 5.24 -17.56 6.83
C LYS A 307 6.04 -16.79 7.89
N LEU A 308 6.93 -17.47 8.62
CA LEU A 308 7.79 -16.88 9.64
C LEU A 308 8.65 -15.75 9.07
N VAL A 309 9.18 -15.93 7.85
CA VAL A 309 9.98 -14.92 7.13
C VAL A 309 9.09 -13.81 6.56
N ASP A 310 7.98 -14.16 5.93
CA ASP A 310 7.05 -13.23 5.28
C ASP A 310 6.43 -12.26 6.31
N ASP A 311 5.98 -12.76 7.46
CA ASP A 311 5.40 -11.94 8.53
C ASP A 311 6.44 -11.01 9.20
N ILE A 312 7.72 -11.41 9.29
CA ILE A 312 8.80 -10.49 9.72
C ILE A 312 9.10 -9.47 8.61
N ARG A 313 9.16 -9.88 7.33
CA ARG A 313 9.32 -8.95 6.19
C ARG A 313 8.19 -7.93 6.12
N LYS A 314 6.98 -8.28 6.57
CA LYS A 314 5.84 -7.35 6.65
C LYS A 314 6.03 -6.24 7.69
N VAL A 315 6.98 -6.34 8.62
CA VAL A 315 7.37 -5.27 9.55
C VAL A 315 8.32 -4.29 8.83
N ASN A 316 7.78 -3.53 7.88
CA ASN A 316 8.53 -2.52 7.10
C ASN A 316 7.68 -1.27 6.82
N VAL A 317 8.33 -0.13 6.57
CA VAL A 317 7.67 1.18 6.37
C VAL A 317 6.53 1.14 5.33
N SER A 318 6.66 0.38 4.24
CA SER A 318 5.67 0.29 3.16
C SER A 318 4.38 -0.44 3.55
N ASN A 319 4.41 -1.25 4.62
CA ASN A 319 3.22 -1.87 5.20
C ASN A 319 2.59 -1.03 6.31
N TYR A 320 3.29 0.00 6.79
CA TYR A 320 2.76 0.98 7.76
C TYR A 320 2.48 2.35 7.12
N THR A 321 2.62 2.41 5.79
CA THR A 321 2.36 3.59 4.97
C THR A 321 1.44 3.20 3.83
N TYR A 322 0.40 3.99 3.60
CA TYR A 322 -0.43 3.90 2.41
C TYR A 322 -0.20 5.14 1.54
N TYR A 323 -0.18 4.95 0.23
CA TYR A 323 -0.07 6.01 -0.76
C TYR A 323 -1.27 5.92 -1.71
N SER A 324 -2.00 7.02 -1.88
CA SER A 324 -3.04 7.14 -2.90
C SER A 324 -2.44 7.13 -4.31
N GLU A 325 -3.31 7.11 -5.32
CA GLU A 325 -2.88 7.53 -6.66
C GLU A 325 -2.36 8.98 -6.65
N THR A 326 -1.37 9.26 -7.51
CA THR A 326 -0.85 10.63 -7.69
C THR A 326 -1.78 11.43 -8.60
N VAL A 327 -2.39 12.47 -8.04
CA VAL A 327 -3.18 13.45 -8.79
C VAL A 327 -2.31 14.64 -9.20
N VAL A 328 -2.60 15.20 -10.38
CA VAL A 328 -2.03 16.50 -10.79
C VAL A 328 -3.10 17.55 -10.53
N MET A 329 -2.84 18.51 -9.64
CA MET A 329 -3.82 19.49 -9.14
C MET A 329 -4.37 20.40 -10.26
N LYS A 330 -5.34 19.88 -11.01
CA LYS A 330 -5.97 20.51 -12.18
C LYS A 330 -7.45 20.82 -11.95
N LYS A 331 -8.12 20.06 -11.08
CA LYS A 331 -9.48 20.29 -10.61
C LYS A 331 -9.48 21.22 -9.38
N ASP A 332 -10.64 21.72 -8.96
CA ASP A 332 -10.73 22.62 -7.81
C ASP A 332 -10.59 21.85 -6.48
N GLU A 333 -11.20 20.68 -6.38
CA GLU A 333 -11.22 19.82 -5.19
C GLU A 333 -11.01 18.35 -5.58
N TYR A 334 -10.10 17.67 -4.89
CA TYR A 334 -9.93 16.22 -4.93
C TYR A 334 -10.30 15.68 -3.55
N LYS A 335 -11.27 14.78 -3.47
CA LYS A 335 -11.67 14.11 -2.23
C LYS A 335 -11.30 12.63 -2.31
N PHE A 336 -10.56 12.15 -1.32
CA PHE A 336 -10.22 10.75 -1.14
C PHE A 336 -10.98 10.21 0.06
N ASN A 337 -11.96 9.34 -0.18
CA ASN A 337 -12.64 8.56 0.84
C ASN A 337 -11.84 7.29 1.04
N ILE A 338 -11.04 7.22 2.10
CA ILE A 338 -10.18 6.07 2.39
C ILE A 338 -10.79 5.30 3.57
N SER A 339 -11.11 4.03 3.37
CA SER A 339 -11.56 3.13 4.43
C SER A 339 -10.46 2.13 4.78
N ALA A 340 -10.24 1.95 6.07
CA ALA A 340 -9.34 0.96 6.64
C ALA A 340 -10.17 -0.04 7.44
N THR A 341 -10.32 -1.26 6.92
CA THR A 341 -11.16 -2.32 7.51
C THR A 341 -10.30 -3.48 7.95
N ALA A 342 -10.43 -3.91 9.20
CA ALA A 342 -9.77 -5.09 9.73
C ALA A 342 -10.57 -6.36 9.45
N ASP A 343 -9.86 -7.48 9.20
CA ASP A 343 -10.49 -8.78 8.90
C ASP A 343 -11.16 -9.43 10.13
N GLY A 344 -11.02 -8.83 11.33
CA GLY A 344 -11.60 -9.34 12.57
C GLY A 344 -11.55 -8.31 13.73
N PRO A 345 -12.07 -8.68 14.92
CA PRO A 345 -12.09 -7.81 16.09
C PRO A 345 -10.67 -7.49 16.58
N LEU A 346 -10.44 -6.22 16.92
CA LEU A 346 -9.14 -5.71 17.31
C LEU A 346 -8.90 -5.78 18.83
N VAL A 347 -7.76 -6.35 19.24
CA VAL A 347 -7.35 -6.48 20.65
C VAL A 347 -7.16 -5.12 21.34
N CYS A 348 -6.81 -4.10 20.56
CA CYS A 348 -6.48 -2.73 21.00
C CYS A 348 -7.70 -1.82 21.26
N ASN A 349 -8.93 -2.35 21.26
CA ASN A 349 -10.19 -1.60 21.43
C ASN A 349 -10.35 -0.40 20.46
N LYS A 350 -9.90 -0.55 19.21
CA LYS A 350 -10.20 0.37 18.11
C LYS A 350 -11.37 -0.16 17.27
N PRO A 351 -12.12 0.71 16.57
CA PRO A 351 -13.12 0.28 15.59
C PRO A 351 -12.49 -0.59 14.49
N ASN A 352 -13.19 -1.67 14.11
CA ASN A 352 -12.77 -2.55 13.02
C ASN A 352 -12.81 -1.85 11.65
N GLU A 353 -13.53 -0.75 11.51
CA GLU A 353 -13.53 0.11 10.32
C GLU A 353 -13.24 1.56 10.73
N GLN A 354 -12.30 2.21 10.04
CA GLN A 354 -12.02 3.63 10.18
C GLN A 354 -12.06 4.30 8.81
N LYS A 355 -12.81 5.40 8.71
CA LYS A 355 -13.01 6.17 7.47
C LYS A 355 -12.36 7.54 7.58
N LEU A 356 -11.57 7.88 6.57
CA LEU A 356 -10.89 9.16 6.42
C LEU A 356 -11.41 9.85 5.16
N GLU A 357 -11.80 11.11 5.28
CA GLU A 357 -12.10 11.98 4.15
C GLU A 357 -10.97 12.99 4.00
N VAL A 358 -10.06 12.77 3.06
CA VAL A 358 -8.94 13.69 2.78
C VAL A 358 -9.31 14.57 1.60
N VAL A 359 -9.36 15.88 1.82
CA VAL A 359 -9.76 16.89 0.83
C VAL A 359 -8.55 17.76 0.45
N LEU A 360 -8.14 17.66 -0.82
CA LEU A 360 -7.06 18.44 -1.40
C LEU A 360 -7.66 19.55 -2.28
N ARG A 361 -7.37 20.82 -1.96
CA ARG A 361 -7.85 21.99 -2.73
C ARG A 361 -6.76 22.63 -3.56
N THR A 362 -7.10 23.12 -4.76
CA THR A 362 -6.16 23.80 -5.66
C THR A 362 -6.10 25.31 -5.42
N LYS A 363 -4.89 25.87 -5.27
CA LYS A 363 -4.61 27.32 -5.27
C LYS A 363 -3.76 27.73 -6.48
N GLY A 364 -3.92 28.96 -6.95
CA GLY A 364 -3.16 29.51 -8.06
C GLY A 364 -3.58 28.99 -9.43
N GLY A 365 -2.88 29.44 -10.48
CA GLY A 365 -3.37 29.29 -11.86
C GLY A 365 -4.58 30.17 -12.16
N VAL A 366 -4.86 30.38 -13.44
CA VAL A 366 -6.05 31.08 -13.93
C VAL A 366 -7.20 30.08 -14.06
N LYS A 367 -8.40 30.52 -13.75
CA LYS A 367 -9.65 29.79 -13.98
C LYS A 367 -10.62 30.64 -14.78
N LEU A 368 -11.40 29.95 -15.60
CA LEU A 368 -12.48 30.47 -16.42
C LEU A 368 -13.73 29.70 -15.97
N ASP A 369 -14.70 30.40 -15.39
CA ASP A 369 -15.98 29.82 -14.99
C ASP A 369 -17.13 30.62 -15.58
N PHE A 370 -18.28 29.99 -15.78
CA PHE A 370 -19.44 30.62 -16.41
C PHE A 370 -20.60 30.78 -15.44
N SER A 371 -21.36 31.85 -15.58
CA SER A 371 -22.57 32.12 -14.79
C SER A 371 -23.64 32.78 -15.66
N THR A 372 -24.91 32.60 -15.33
CA THR A 372 -26.01 33.32 -15.96
C THR A 372 -26.81 34.11 -14.93
N GLY A 373 -27.56 35.12 -15.38
CA GLY A 373 -28.41 35.90 -14.48
C GLY A 373 -28.86 37.24 -15.04
N ALA A 374 -29.25 38.13 -14.13
CA ALA A 374 -29.85 39.41 -14.44
C ALA A 374 -28.81 40.54 -14.57
N PHE A 375 -29.06 41.44 -15.51
CA PHE A 375 -28.26 42.61 -15.81
C PHE A 375 -29.13 43.87 -15.70
N TYR A 376 -28.59 44.91 -15.11
CA TYR A 376 -29.12 46.26 -15.11
C TYR A 376 -28.09 47.19 -15.78
N MET A 377 -28.48 47.86 -16.86
CA MET A 377 -27.59 48.64 -17.70
C MET A 377 -28.07 50.09 -17.75
N VAL A 378 -27.15 51.05 -17.59
CA VAL A 378 -27.44 52.49 -17.55
C VAL A 378 -26.48 53.26 -18.44
N GLY A 379 -26.93 54.37 -19.01
CA GLY A 379 -26.11 55.22 -19.88
C GLY A 379 -26.85 56.50 -20.25
N ASN A 380 -26.29 57.25 -21.20
CA ASN A 380 -26.97 58.38 -21.83
C ASN A 380 -28.04 57.89 -22.84
N ASN A 381 -28.79 58.83 -23.42
CA ASN A 381 -29.81 58.52 -24.43
C ASN A 381 -29.25 57.70 -25.61
N ASP A 382 -28.05 58.03 -26.10
CA ASP A 382 -27.35 57.27 -27.14
C ASP A 382 -27.18 55.77 -26.81
N PHE A 383 -26.98 55.41 -25.54
CA PHE A 383 -26.82 54.03 -25.09
C PHE A 383 -28.17 53.33 -24.86
N LEU A 384 -29.11 54.03 -24.23
CA LEU A 384 -30.46 53.52 -23.97
C LEU A 384 -31.26 53.33 -25.27
N GLY A 385 -30.93 54.09 -26.31
CA GLY A 385 -31.59 54.10 -27.60
C GLY A 385 -32.93 54.82 -27.53
N GLU A 386 -33.19 55.70 -28.49
CA GLU A 386 -34.48 56.38 -28.61
C GLU A 386 -35.40 55.58 -29.55
N SER A 387 -36.69 55.58 -29.25
CA SER A 387 -37.70 55.06 -30.18
C SER A 387 -38.32 56.23 -30.92
N TYR A 388 -37.95 56.39 -32.19
CA TYR A 388 -38.46 57.46 -33.05
C TYR A 388 -39.79 57.05 -33.68
N TYR A 389 -40.73 57.99 -33.77
CA TYR A 389 -41.99 57.82 -34.47
C TYR A 389 -42.40 59.12 -35.17
N TYR A 390 -43.23 59.01 -36.21
CA TYR A 390 -43.83 60.17 -36.85
C TYR A 390 -44.99 60.68 -36.01
N LYS A 391 -44.92 61.96 -35.61
CA LYS A 391 -45.96 62.67 -34.89
C LYS A 391 -46.63 63.67 -35.85
N PRO A 392 -47.86 63.40 -36.30
CA PRO A 392 -48.59 64.32 -37.17
C PRO A 392 -48.88 65.63 -36.44
N ILE A 393 -48.77 66.75 -37.16
CA ILE A 393 -49.09 68.10 -36.70
C ILE A 393 -50.32 68.61 -37.45
N SER A 394 -50.37 68.39 -38.77
CA SER A 394 -51.51 68.69 -39.64
C SER A 394 -51.59 67.65 -40.76
N GLU A 395 -52.57 67.76 -41.68
CA GLU A 395 -52.70 66.86 -42.83
C GLU A 395 -51.49 66.92 -43.80
N THR A 396 -50.71 68.01 -43.74
CA THR A 396 -49.56 68.26 -44.61
C THR A 396 -48.22 68.30 -43.87
N GLU A 397 -48.22 68.08 -42.55
CA GLU A 397 -47.03 68.26 -41.70
C GLU A 397 -46.90 67.15 -40.66
N SER A 398 -45.73 66.52 -40.62
CA SER A 398 -45.34 65.60 -39.55
C SER A 398 -43.99 66.00 -38.98
N SER A 399 -43.79 65.76 -37.69
CA SER A 399 -42.48 65.85 -37.05
C SER A 399 -41.98 64.45 -36.70
N ILE A 400 -40.66 64.29 -36.60
CA ILE A 400 -40.08 63.10 -35.96
C ILE A 400 -40.02 63.39 -34.47
N ALA A 401 -40.72 62.59 -33.67
CA ALA A 401 -40.75 62.68 -32.22
C ALA A 401 -40.05 61.47 -31.60
N THR A 402 -39.45 61.67 -30.43
CA THR A 402 -38.92 60.60 -29.59
C THR A 402 -39.98 60.17 -28.59
N SER A 403 -40.06 58.86 -28.34
CA SER A 403 -40.76 58.33 -27.18
C SER A 403 -39.82 58.44 -25.98
N GLU A 404 -40.24 59.14 -24.91
CA GLU A 404 -39.43 59.29 -23.70
C GLU A 404 -39.21 57.94 -22.99
N LYS A 405 -38.12 57.26 -23.34
CA LYS A 405 -37.54 56.14 -22.57
C LYS A 405 -36.35 56.58 -21.70
N GLY A 406 -35.93 57.83 -21.82
CA GLY A 406 -34.58 58.33 -21.49
C GLY A 406 -34.21 58.54 -20.01
N LYS A 407 -34.83 57.84 -19.05
CA LYS A 407 -34.42 57.90 -17.62
C LYS A 407 -34.40 56.55 -16.89
N GLY A 408 -34.90 55.47 -17.51
CA GLY A 408 -34.85 54.12 -16.93
C GLY A 408 -33.61 53.36 -17.38
N GLY A 409 -32.99 52.59 -16.48
CA GLY A 409 -32.01 51.58 -16.90
C GLY A 409 -32.67 50.38 -17.57
N LEU A 410 -31.93 49.71 -18.44
CA LEU A 410 -32.37 48.52 -19.16
C LEU A 410 -32.17 47.27 -18.31
N LEU A 411 -33.17 46.41 -18.25
CA LEU A 411 -33.07 45.07 -17.69
C LEU A 411 -32.75 44.06 -18.80
N GLY A 412 -31.92 43.07 -18.47
CA GLY A 412 -31.54 42.00 -19.39
C GLY A 412 -31.16 40.70 -18.69
N ILE A 413 -31.06 39.63 -19.46
CA ILE A 413 -30.61 38.30 -19.03
C ILE A 413 -29.42 37.90 -19.90
N GLY A 414 -28.39 37.30 -19.30
CA GLY A 414 -27.16 36.99 -20.01
C GLY A 414 -26.25 35.98 -19.33
N ALA A 415 -25.06 35.83 -19.89
CA ALA A 415 -23.99 34.97 -19.42
C ALA A 415 -22.68 35.75 -19.27
N LEU A 416 -21.95 35.51 -18.19
CA LEU A 416 -20.59 36.01 -17.95
C LEU A 416 -19.61 34.84 -17.87
N MET A 417 -18.45 35.02 -18.47
CA MET A 417 -17.22 34.30 -18.20
C MET A 417 -16.40 35.07 -17.16
N HIS A 418 -16.03 34.42 -16.08
CA HIS A 418 -15.23 34.97 -14.99
C HIS A 418 -13.80 34.45 -15.05
N ILE A 419 -12.85 35.36 -15.27
CA ILE A 419 -11.41 35.09 -15.31
C ILE A 419 -10.80 35.49 -13.96
N TYR A 420 -10.33 34.51 -13.18
CA TYR A 420 -9.79 34.79 -11.85
C TYR A 420 -8.69 33.80 -11.43
N LYS A 421 -7.93 34.11 -10.37
CA LYS A 421 -6.89 33.22 -9.83
C LYS A 421 -7.51 32.23 -8.84
N ARG A 422 -7.28 30.92 -9.01
CA ARG A 422 -7.87 29.91 -8.11
C ARG A 422 -7.42 30.12 -6.67
N SER A 423 -8.36 29.93 -5.74
CA SER A 423 -8.17 30.07 -4.31
C SER A 423 -9.17 29.17 -3.60
N PRO A 424 -8.81 28.53 -2.47
CA PRO A 424 -9.75 27.81 -1.61
C PRO A 424 -10.61 28.77 -0.74
N ALA A 425 -10.42 30.09 -0.87
CA ALA A 425 -11.15 31.09 -0.11
C ALA A 425 -12.58 31.30 -0.66
N ASN A 426 -13.55 31.45 0.23
CA ASN A 426 -14.96 31.70 -0.11
C ASN A 426 -15.20 33.01 -0.89
N PHE A 427 -14.24 33.95 -0.89
CA PHE A 427 -14.32 35.20 -1.65
C PHE A 427 -13.16 35.29 -2.66
N LYS A 428 -13.48 35.66 -3.89
CA LYS A 428 -12.54 35.71 -5.02
C LYS A 428 -12.85 36.93 -5.88
N VAL A 429 -11.82 37.56 -6.44
CA VAL A 429 -11.93 38.73 -7.33
C VAL A 429 -11.34 38.38 -8.69
N GLY A 430 -11.98 38.83 -9.76
CA GLY A 430 -11.58 38.56 -11.14
C GLY A 430 -12.10 39.57 -12.15
N LEU A 431 -12.04 39.19 -13.42
CA LEU A 431 -12.57 39.93 -14.57
C LEU A 431 -13.79 39.19 -15.12
N ALA A 432 -14.93 39.85 -15.24
CA ALA A 432 -16.07 39.38 -16.01
C ALA A 432 -15.97 39.87 -17.45
N VAL A 433 -16.20 38.95 -18.40
CA VAL A 433 -16.43 39.25 -19.82
C VAL A 433 -17.66 38.45 -20.24
N GLY A 434 -18.61 39.04 -20.95
CA GLY A 434 -19.76 38.25 -21.40
C GLY A 434 -20.76 39.01 -22.24
N VAL A 435 -21.94 38.41 -22.38
CA VAL A 435 -23.03 38.91 -23.22
C VAL A 435 -24.37 38.84 -22.50
N SER A 436 -25.24 39.81 -22.74
CA SER A 436 -26.65 39.73 -22.36
C SER A 436 -27.55 40.15 -23.51
N SER A 437 -28.82 39.77 -23.42
CA SER A 437 -29.88 40.42 -24.20
C SER A 437 -30.83 41.16 -23.28
N THR A 438 -31.49 42.18 -23.80
CA THR A 438 -32.62 42.87 -23.15
C THR A 438 -33.77 41.89 -22.93
N VAL A 439 -34.70 42.18 -22.00
CA VAL A 439 -35.90 41.33 -21.78
C VAL A 439 -36.77 41.22 -23.05
N SER A 440 -36.73 42.22 -23.93
CA SER A 440 -37.36 42.25 -25.26
C SER A 440 -36.61 41.45 -26.33
N PHE A 441 -35.42 40.91 -26.04
CA PHE A 441 -34.51 40.26 -26.99
C PHE A 441 -34.14 41.12 -28.23
N ASP A 442 -34.25 42.45 -28.10
CA ASP A 442 -34.07 43.40 -29.21
C ASP A 442 -32.60 43.79 -29.48
N ALA A 443 -31.71 43.54 -28.52
CA ALA A 443 -30.30 43.92 -28.60
C ALA A 443 -29.39 42.88 -27.94
N LEU A 444 -28.19 42.73 -28.49
CA LEU A 444 -27.08 42.05 -27.84
C LEU A 444 -26.16 43.10 -27.19
N ASN A 445 -25.81 42.88 -25.93
CA ASN A 445 -24.93 43.74 -25.16
C ASN A 445 -23.67 42.95 -24.77
N LEU A 446 -22.49 43.51 -25.04
CA LEU A 446 -21.22 42.99 -24.53
C LEU A 446 -20.88 43.64 -23.18
N HIS A 447 -20.27 42.88 -22.27
CA HIS A 447 -19.95 43.33 -20.90
C HIS A 447 -18.47 43.10 -20.57
N LEU A 448 -17.85 44.07 -19.90
CA LEU A 448 -16.48 43.99 -19.40
C LEU A 448 -16.34 44.74 -18.06
N GLY A 449 -15.90 44.06 -17.01
CA GLY A 449 -15.69 44.70 -15.71
C GLY A 449 -15.16 43.77 -14.62
N PRO A 450 -14.80 44.29 -13.43
CA PRO A 450 -14.50 43.46 -12.26
C PRO A 450 -15.65 42.52 -11.87
N SER A 451 -15.28 41.36 -11.34
CA SER A 451 -16.18 40.35 -10.79
C SER A 451 -15.82 40.00 -9.35
N PHE A 452 -16.84 39.92 -8.51
CA PHE A 452 -16.78 39.56 -7.10
C PHE A 452 -17.55 38.26 -6.90
N ILE A 453 -16.82 37.20 -6.60
CA ILE A 453 -17.31 35.82 -6.61
C ILE A 453 -17.36 35.31 -5.17
N PHE A 454 -18.55 34.98 -4.70
CA PHE A 454 -18.82 34.45 -3.36
C PHE A 454 -19.22 32.97 -3.48
N GLY A 455 -18.56 32.11 -2.70
CA GLY A 455 -18.79 30.66 -2.66
C GLY A 455 -17.78 29.82 -3.45
N ASP A 456 -17.89 28.49 -3.28
CA ASP A 456 -17.02 27.47 -3.89
C ASP A 456 -17.78 26.58 -4.89
N LYS A 457 -18.78 25.81 -4.41
CA LYS A 457 -19.60 24.87 -5.21
C LYS A 457 -20.80 25.58 -5.84
N ASP A 458 -21.51 26.32 -5.01
CA ASP A 458 -22.61 27.20 -5.35
C ASP A 458 -22.09 28.63 -5.27
N ARG A 459 -22.29 29.41 -6.34
CA ARG A 459 -21.65 30.73 -6.47
C ARG A 459 -22.58 31.84 -6.85
N PHE A 460 -22.46 32.93 -6.12
CA PHE A 460 -23.05 34.22 -6.40
C PHE A 460 -21.95 35.15 -6.94
N CYS A 461 -22.15 35.68 -8.13
CA CYS A 461 -21.22 36.56 -8.83
C CYS A 461 -21.87 37.93 -9.02
N PHE A 462 -21.35 38.92 -8.32
CA PHE A 462 -21.65 40.33 -8.58
C PHE A 462 -20.60 40.88 -9.54
N SER A 463 -21.02 41.54 -10.60
CA SER A 463 -20.10 42.18 -11.54
C SER A 463 -20.64 43.53 -11.97
N LEU A 464 -19.74 44.47 -12.21
CA LEU A 464 -20.07 45.82 -12.65
C LEU A 464 -18.97 46.32 -13.57
N GLY A 465 -19.28 47.21 -14.50
CA GLY A 465 -18.27 47.74 -15.43
C GLY A 465 -18.89 48.42 -16.63
N ILE A 466 -18.19 48.37 -17.76
CA ILE A 466 -18.66 48.95 -19.02
C ILE A 466 -19.45 47.93 -19.83
N THR A 467 -20.46 48.40 -20.56
CA THR A 467 -21.23 47.61 -21.51
C THR A 467 -21.28 48.30 -22.87
N GLY A 468 -21.13 47.52 -23.93
CA GLY A 468 -21.24 47.97 -25.32
C GLY A 468 -22.50 47.38 -25.95
N ARG A 469 -23.41 48.23 -26.42
CA ARG A 469 -24.70 47.85 -27.02
C ARG A 469 -24.80 48.33 -28.47
N GLU A 470 -25.59 47.61 -29.27
CA GLU A 470 -26.08 48.11 -30.56
C GLU A 470 -27.26 49.06 -30.31
N ALA A 471 -27.09 50.34 -30.66
CA ALA A 471 -28.14 51.35 -30.55
C ALA A 471 -28.66 51.73 -31.93
N VAL A 472 -29.95 52.07 -31.99
CA VAL A 472 -30.60 52.61 -33.19
C VAL A 472 -30.62 54.13 -33.05
N LEU A 473 -30.02 54.85 -33.99
CA LEU A 473 -30.00 56.31 -34.05
C LEU A 473 -30.78 56.82 -35.27
N LEU A 474 -31.36 58.01 -35.15
CA LEU A 474 -31.96 58.72 -36.28
C LEU A 474 -30.89 59.05 -37.33
N ASN A 475 -31.19 58.84 -38.61
CA ASN A 475 -30.29 59.24 -39.71
C ASN A 475 -29.98 60.75 -39.63
N THR A 476 -28.73 61.14 -39.87
CA THR A 476 -28.20 62.51 -39.74
C THR A 476 -28.90 63.53 -40.64
N ASP A 477 -29.54 63.08 -41.71
CA ASP A 477 -30.35 63.93 -42.61
C ASP A 477 -31.65 64.44 -41.94
N TYR A 478 -32.00 63.87 -40.77
CA TYR A 478 -33.24 64.12 -40.05
C TYR A 478 -32.97 64.60 -38.61
N GLN A 479 -33.84 65.47 -38.10
CA GLN A 479 -33.73 66.05 -36.76
C GLN A 479 -35.06 65.92 -36.01
N VAL A 480 -34.97 65.62 -34.72
CA VAL A 480 -36.14 65.52 -33.83
C VAL A 480 -36.79 66.89 -33.68
N GLY A 481 -38.12 66.96 -33.84
CA GLY A 481 -38.89 68.20 -33.75
C GLY A 481 -38.94 69.04 -35.02
N THR A 482 -38.11 68.76 -36.03
CA THR A 482 -38.22 69.40 -37.35
C THR A 482 -39.50 68.96 -38.07
N ILE A 483 -40.14 69.88 -38.78
CA ILE A 483 -41.35 69.65 -39.56
C ILE A 483 -40.97 69.21 -40.97
N TYR A 484 -41.61 68.15 -41.45
CA TYR A 484 -41.42 67.53 -42.76
C TYR A 484 -42.77 67.33 -43.46
N ASP A 485 -42.78 67.39 -44.80
CA ASP A 485 -43.92 66.91 -45.60
C ASP A 485 -44.00 65.39 -45.49
N PRO A 486 -45.12 64.81 -45.00
CA PRO A 486 -45.31 63.36 -44.91
C PRO A 486 -45.09 62.60 -46.21
N LYS A 487 -45.28 63.22 -47.38
CA LYS A 487 -45.09 62.61 -48.70
C LYS A 487 -43.62 62.42 -49.08
N LEU A 488 -42.71 63.11 -48.40
CA LEU A 488 -41.26 63.01 -48.60
C LEU A 488 -40.57 62.12 -47.55
N LEU A 489 -41.30 61.68 -46.53
CA LEU A 489 -40.81 60.78 -45.50
C LEU A 489 -40.90 59.31 -45.95
N PRO A 490 -39.89 58.47 -45.65
CA PRO A 490 -39.98 57.02 -45.88
C PRO A 490 -40.99 56.37 -44.91
N GLU A 491 -41.55 55.22 -45.30
CA GLU A 491 -42.59 54.50 -44.55
C GLU A 491 -42.21 54.20 -43.09
N ALA A 492 -40.96 53.80 -42.85
CA ALA A 492 -40.38 53.65 -41.52
C ALA A 492 -39.40 54.79 -41.23
N VAL A 493 -39.34 55.25 -39.98
CA VAL A 493 -38.43 56.34 -39.57
C VAL A 493 -36.98 55.95 -39.90
N PRO A 494 -36.25 56.76 -40.70
CA PRO A 494 -34.95 56.36 -41.23
C PRO A 494 -33.92 56.36 -40.11
N THR A 495 -33.46 55.17 -39.76
CA THR A 495 -32.53 54.95 -38.65
C THR A 495 -31.37 54.06 -39.07
N TYR A 496 -30.25 54.18 -38.38
CA TYR A 496 -29.08 53.32 -38.57
C TYR A 496 -28.59 52.73 -37.25
N LYS A 497 -28.03 51.53 -37.32
CA LYS A 497 -27.48 50.80 -36.18
C LYS A 497 -26.04 51.21 -35.93
N VAL A 498 -25.70 51.51 -34.68
CA VAL A 498 -24.35 51.89 -34.24
C VAL A 498 -23.90 50.95 -33.12
N PHE A 499 -22.73 50.35 -33.31
CA PHE A 499 -22.09 49.49 -32.31
C PHE A 499 -20.59 49.81 -32.21
N PRO A 500 -20.00 49.89 -31.00
CA PRO A 500 -20.66 49.91 -29.69
C PRO A 500 -21.05 51.34 -29.27
N LYS A 501 -22.26 51.52 -28.72
CA LYS A 501 -22.52 52.61 -27.77
C LYS A 501 -22.22 52.12 -26.36
N PHE A 502 -21.55 52.96 -25.57
CA PHE A 502 -21.06 52.58 -24.25
C PHE A 502 -21.96 53.08 -23.12
N GLY A 503 -22.19 52.20 -22.15
CA GLY A 503 -22.85 52.50 -20.87
C GLY A 503 -22.15 51.76 -19.73
N CYS A 504 -22.74 51.81 -18.55
CA CYS A 504 -22.34 51.01 -17.38
C CYS A 504 -23.32 49.86 -17.17
N PHE A 505 -22.85 48.73 -16.65
CA PHE A 505 -23.71 47.63 -16.20
C PHE A 505 -23.43 47.26 -14.75
N PHE A 506 -24.44 46.65 -14.15
CA PHE A 506 -24.41 45.91 -12.90
C PHE A 506 -25.10 44.57 -13.16
N SER A 507 -24.59 43.47 -12.61
CA SER A 507 -25.17 42.15 -12.82
C SER A 507 -25.11 41.30 -11.56
N LEU A 508 -26.20 40.56 -11.33
CA LEU A 508 -26.30 39.51 -10.33
C LEU A 508 -26.47 38.18 -11.07
N THR A 509 -25.40 37.39 -11.04
CA THR A 509 -25.31 36.13 -11.78
C THR A 509 -25.02 34.98 -10.83
N TYR A 510 -25.55 33.80 -11.15
CA TYR A 510 -25.38 32.59 -10.37
C TYR A 510 -24.72 31.51 -11.22
N SER A 511 -23.92 30.66 -10.58
CA SER A 511 -23.36 29.46 -11.19
C SER A 511 -23.74 28.24 -10.34
N VAL A 512 -24.68 27.44 -10.86
CA VAL A 512 -25.06 26.16 -10.23
C VAL A 512 -24.15 25.08 -10.80
N SER A 513 -23.43 24.38 -9.94
CA SER A 513 -22.64 23.21 -10.34
C SER A 513 -23.49 21.96 -10.64
N ARG A 514 -24.82 22.05 -10.48
CA ARG A 514 -25.79 20.95 -10.58
C ARG A 514 -27.08 21.37 -11.30
N PHE A 515 -27.07 21.29 -12.64
CA PHE A 515 -28.30 21.31 -13.43
C PHE A 515 -28.72 19.92 -13.96
N ASN A 516 -27.90 18.89 -13.79
CA ASN A 516 -28.27 17.51 -14.11
C ASN A 516 -28.84 16.81 -12.87
N LYS A 517 -30.14 16.52 -12.94
CA LYS A 517 -30.78 15.37 -12.31
C LYS A 517 -31.45 14.57 -13.41
#